data_AF-A0A7K4Y446-F1
#
_entry.id   AF-A0A7K4Y446-F1
#
_cell.length_a   1.000
_cell.length_b   1.000
_cell.length_c   1.000
_cell.angle_alpha   90.00
_cell.angle_beta   90.00
_cell.angle_gamma   90.00
#
_symmetry.space_group_name_H-M   'P 1'
#
loop_
_entity.id
_entity.type
_entity.pdbx_description
1 polymer ?
#
loop_
_entity_poly.entity_id
_entity_poly.type
_entity_poly.pdbx_seq_one_letter_code
_entity_poly.pdbx_strand_id
1 'polypeptide(L)'
;QSFRYSSTLSQHRLVHTGEKPHTCSDCGKSFRQSSTLSRHRRIHTRNKPFTCGDCGQSFYSSSQLTQHRCIHTSERPHVCGDCGQSFRYSSTLSQHRRTHTGEKPYVCSDCGQSFRHSFHLTRHHRTH
;
A
#
# COMPACT_ATOMS: atom_id res chain seq x y z
N GLN A 1 5.55 -10.69 19.57
CA GLN A 1 5.42 -9.21 19.67
C GLN A 1 5.06 -8.86 21.11
N SER A 2 5.72 -7.84 21.69
CA SER A 2 5.38 -7.33 23.03
C SER A 2 4.53 -6.06 22.90
N PHE A 3 3.46 -5.93 23.68
CA PHE A 3 2.52 -4.81 23.63
C PHE A 3 2.52 -4.06 24.96
N ARG A 4 2.62 -2.73 24.90
CA ARG A 4 2.61 -1.85 26.07
C ARG A 4 1.21 -1.69 26.69
N TYR A 5 0.15 -1.86 25.88
CA TYR A 5 -1.24 -1.63 26.30
C TYR A 5 -2.14 -2.78 25.83
N SER A 6 -3.14 -3.13 26.66
CA SER A 6 -4.13 -4.17 26.39
C SER A 6 -5.03 -3.84 25.19
N SER A 7 -5.34 -2.57 24.97
CA SER A 7 -6.12 -2.10 23.81
C SER A 7 -5.38 -2.34 22.50
N THR A 8 -4.06 -2.10 22.47
CA THR A 8 -3.22 -2.38 21.29
C THR A 8 -3.12 -3.88 21.02
N LEU A 9 -2.98 -4.70 22.06
CA LEU A 9 -3.00 -6.17 21.93
C LEU A 9 -4.34 -6.67 21.37
N SER A 10 -5.46 -6.15 21.89
CA SER A 10 -6.81 -6.54 21.46
C SER A 10 -7.04 -6.18 19.99
N GLN A 11 -6.63 -4.97 19.59
CA GLN A 11 -6.68 -4.56 18.19
C GLN A 11 -5.76 -5.41 17.30
N HIS A 12 -4.57 -5.77 17.78
CA HIS A 12 -3.64 -6.62 17.04
C HIS A 12 -4.22 -8.03 16.80
N ARG A 13 -4.95 -8.61 17.75
CA ARG A 13 -5.61 -9.91 17.58
C ARG A 13 -6.53 -9.96 16.35
N LEU A 14 -7.19 -8.85 16.00
CA LEU A 14 -8.02 -8.73 14.79
C LEU A 14 -7.24 -8.96 13.49
N VAL A 15 -5.90 -8.86 13.52
CA VAL A 15 -5.05 -9.21 12.38
C VAL A 15 -5.06 -10.71 12.13
N HIS A 16 -4.99 -11.50 13.20
CA HIS A 16 -4.99 -12.96 13.14
C HIS A 16 -6.36 -13.55 12.85
N THR A 17 -7.42 -13.02 13.48
CA THR A 17 -8.79 -13.51 13.23
C THR A 17 -9.35 -13.01 11.91
N GLY A 18 -8.76 -11.97 11.32
CA GLY A 18 -9.27 -11.33 10.11
C GLY A 18 -10.52 -10.49 10.34
N GLU A 19 -11.03 -10.40 11.57
CA GLU A 19 -12.19 -9.61 11.95
C GLU A 19 -12.01 -8.13 11.60
N LYS A 20 -13.07 -7.52 11.08
CA LYS A 20 -13.10 -6.10 10.71
C LYS A 20 -14.40 -5.47 11.23
N PRO A 21 -14.45 -5.08 12.51
CA PRO A 21 -15.70 -4.67 13.16
C PRO A 21 -16.36 -3.42 12.57
N HIS A 22 -15.61 -2.59 11.83
CA HIS A 22 -16.08 -1.30 11.35
C HIS A 22 -16.44 -1.35 9.86
N THR A 23 -17.72 -1.49 9.55
CA THR A 23 -18.21 -1.58 8.16
C THR A 23 -18.67 -0.21 7.64
N CYS A 24 -18.30 0.10 6.39
CA CYS A 24 -18.79 1.25 5.67
C CYS A 24 -20.21 0.99 5.14
N SER A 25 -21.16 1.84 5.52
CA SER A 25 -22.55 1.77 5.04
C SER A 25 -22.68 1.97 3.53
N ASP A 26 -21.82 2.81 2.95
CA ASP A 26 -21.97 3.24 1.55
C ASP A 26 -21.48 2.19 0.54
N CYS A 27 -20.58 1.29 0.94
CA CYS A 27 -19.96 0.31 0.03
C CYS A 27 -19.71 -1.07 0.63
N GLY A 28 -20.15 -1.32 1.87
CA GLY A 28 -19.98 -2.59 2.57
C GLY A 28 -18.54 -2.95 2.98
N LYS A 29 -17.54 -2.10 2.69
CA LYS A 29 -16.14 -2.38 3.03
C LYS A 29 -15.91 -2.29 4.54
N SER A 30 -15.32 -3.33 5.12
CA SER A 30 -15.02 -3.39 6.56
C SER A 30 -13.56 -3.09 6.89
N PHE A 31 -13.32 -2.53 8.07
CA PHE A 31 -12.02 -2.10 8.60
C PHE A 31 -11.82 -2.57 10.05
N ARG A 32 -10.56 -2.78 10.43
CA ARG A 32 -10.17 -3.17 11.81
C ARG A 32 -10.21 -2.02 12.81
N GLN A 33 -10.15 -0.77 12.32
CA GLN A 33 -10.10 0.43 13.14
C GLN A 33 -11.13 1.45 12.67
N SER A 34 -11.83 2.07 13.61
CA SER A 34 -12.80 3.15 13.34
C SER A 34 -12.14 4.34 12.63
N SER A 35 -10.94 4.74 13.03
CA SER A 35 -10.16 5.82 12.38
C SER A 35 -9.90 5.54 10.89
N THR A 36 -9.65 4.28 10.53
CA THR A 36 -9.45 3.87 9.15
C THR A 36 -10.76 3.92 8.35
N LEU A 37 -11.88 3.51 8.94
CA LEU A 37 -13.21 3.68 8.34
C LEU A 37 -13.53 5.17 8.13
N SER A 38 -13.31 6.03 9.13
CA SER A 38 -13.55 7.48 9.03
C SER A 38 -12.74 8.11 7.90
N ARG A 39 -11.46 7.73 7.75
CA ARG A 39 -10.64 8.15 6.61
C ARG A 39 -11.18 7.60 5.28
N HIS A 40 -11.63 6.35 5.24
CA HIS A 40 -12.19 5.74 4.04
C HIS A 40 -13.45 6.46 3.55
N ARG A 41 -14.35 6.86 4.46
CA ARG A 41 -15.59 7.58 4.10
C ARG A 41 -15.35 8.86 3.31
N ARG A 42 -14.17 9.48 3.44
CA ARG A 42 -13.78 10.66 2.67
C ARG A 42 -13.80 10.43 1.16
N ILE A 43 -13.62 9.18 0.72
CA ILE A 43 -13.68 8.80 -0.70
C ILE A 43 -15.10 8.99 -1.25
N HIS A 44 -16.12 8.65 -0.46
CA HIS A 44 -17.53 8.79 -0.85
C HIS A 44 -17.97 10.24 -0.90
N THR A 45 -17.49 11.05 0.05
CA THR A 45 -17.78 12.49 0.09
C THR A 45 -16.89 13.31 -0.86
N ARG A 46 -15.96 12.67 -1.59
CA ARG A 46 -14.89 13.31 -2.39
C ARG A 46 -14.11 14.39 -1.62
N ASN A 47 -14.08 14.30 -0.29
CA ASN A 47 -13.42 15.29 0.56
C ASN A 47 -11.94 14.95 0.67
N LYS A 48 -11.08 15.79 0.11
CA LYS A 48 -9.63 15.64 0.14
C LYS A 48 -9.01 16.79 0.94
N PRO A 49 -8.91 16.68 2.27
CA PRO A 49 -8.54 17.82 3.12
C PRO A 49 -7.07 18.22 3.03
N PHE A 50 -6.21 17.41 2.38
CA PHE A 50 -4.77 17.67 2.31
C PHE A 50 -4.39 18.10 0.90
N THR A 51 -4.15 19.40 0.70
CA THR A 51 -3.80 19.96 -0.61
C THR A 51 -2.30 20.22 -0.71
N CYS A 52 -1.71 19.86 -1.84
CA CYS A 52 -0.33 20.20 -2.18
C CYS A 52 -0.24 21.67 -2.57
N GLY A 53 0.61 22.44 -1.88
CA GLY A 53 0.84 23.86 -2.20
C GLY A 53 1.51 24.06 -3.56
N ASP A 54 2.30 23.10 -4.03
CA ASP A 54 3.10 23.24 -5.26
C ASP A 54 2.27 23.02 -6.54
N CYS A 55 1.21 22.18 -6.50
CA CYS A 55 0.42 21.81 -7.68
C CYS A 55 -1.10 21.81 -7.48
N GLY A 56 -1.59 22.17 -6.29
CA GLY A 56 -3.01 22.19 -5.97
C GLY A 56 -3.69 20.82 -5.85
N GLN A 57 -2.95 19.71 -6.02
CA GLN A 57 -3.53 18.38 -5.93
C GLN A 57 -3.90 18.02 -4.49
N SER A 58 -5.13 17.56 -4.26
CA SER A 58 -5.62 17.17 -2.94
C SER A 58 -5.61 15.65 -2.70
N PHE A 59 -5.45 15.26 -1.43
CA PHE A 59 -5.32 13.88 -0.93
C PHE A 59 -6.23 13.60 0.27
N TYR A 60 -6.51 12.32 0.53
CA TYR A 60 -7.39 11.88 1.63
C TYR A 60 -6.67 11.76 2.99
N SER A 61 -5.34 11.76 2.99
CA SER A 61 -4.50 11.68 4.18
C SER A 61 -3.21 12.50 4.06
N SER A 62 -2.67 12.96 5.18
CA SER A 62 -1.38 13.68 5.23
C SER A 62 -0.23 12.84 4.71
N SER A 63 -0.19 11.54 5.03
CA SER A 63 0.85 10.63 4.55
C SER A 63 0.89 10.52 3.02
N GLN A 64 -0.28 10.54 2.35
CA GLN A 64 -0.36 10.56 0.89
C GLN A 64 0.18 11.88 0.32
N LEU A 65 -0.13 13.01 0.96
CA LEU A 65 0.43 14.31 0.58
C LEU A 65 1.96 14.33 0.76
N THR A 66 2.49 13.86 1.89
CA THR A 66 3.94 13.77 2.13
C THR A 66 4.62 12.91 1.06
N GLN A 67 4.05 11.74 0.78
CA GLN A 67 4.54 10.84 -0.26
C GLN A 67 4.48 11.48 -1.66
N HIS A 68 3.44 12.27 -1.93
CA HIS A 68 3.30 13.01 -3.18
C HIS A 68 4.36 14.11 -3.30
N ARG A 69 4.69 14.84 -2.24
CA ARG A 69 5.69 15.93 -2.31
C ARG A 69 7.07 15.47 -2.81
N CYS A 70 7.42 14.20 -2.61
CA CYS A 70 8.64 13.61 -3.20
C CYS A 70 8.66 13.65 -4.74
N ILE A 71 7.54 13.95 -5.40
CA ILE A 71 7.51 14.20 -6.85
C ILE A 71 8.13 15.53 -7.22
N HIS A 72 7.94 16.55 -6.38
CA HIS A 72 8.40 17.92 -6.63
C HIS A 72 9.86 18.08 -6.22
N THR A 73 10.25 17.48 -5.09
CA THR A 73 11.63 17.58 -4.57
C THR A 73 12.62 16.64 -5.26
N SER A 74 12.13 15.73 -6.12
CA SER A 74 12.93 14.63 -6.68
C SER A 74 13.64 13.75 -5.63
N GLU A 75 13.21 13.82 -4.36
CA GLU A 75 13.76 13.00 -3.30
C GLU A 75 13.43 11.51 -3.50
N ARG A 76 14.44 10.67 -3.25
CA ARG A 76 14.37 9.22 -3.37
C ARG A 76 14.92 8.58 -2.08
N PRO A 77 14.17 8.65 -0.97
CA PRO A 77 14.68 8.31 0.36
C PRO A 77 14.98 6.81 0.54
N HIS A 78 14.53 5.95 -0.36
CA HIS A 78 14.68 4.50 -0.22
C HIS A 78 15.81 3.99 -1.12
N VAL A 79 16.99 3.77 -0.56
CA VAL A 79 18.18 3.32 -1.29
C VAL A 79 18.31 1.79 -1.22
N CYS A 80 18.63 1.17 -2.36
CA CYS A 80 19.02 -0.23 -2.41
C CYS A 80 20.44 -0.41 -1.90
N GLY A 81 20.62 -1.24 -0.86
CA GLY A 81 21.95 -1.55 -0.33
C GLY A 81 22.83 -2.34 -1.30
N ASP A 82 22.22 -3.10 -2.23
CA ASP A 82 22.96 -3.99 -3.13
C ASP A 82 23.54 -3.25 -4.36
N CYS A 83 22.87 -2.20 -4.85
CA CYS A 83 23.28 -1.49 -6.07
C CYS A 83 23.28 0.05 -5.96
N GLY A 84 22.95 0.61 -4.80
CA GLY A 84 22.88 2.06 -4.58
C GLY A 84 21.71 2.77 -5.26
N GLN A 85 20.87 2.06 -6.02
CA GLN A 85 19.73 2.67 -6.70
C GLN A 85 18.70 3.18 -5.69
N SER A 86 18.30 4.44 -5.82
CA SER A 86 17.33 5.08 -4.93
C SER A 86 15.91 5.02 -5.49
N PHE A 87 14.90 5.02 -4.63
CA PHE A 87 13.49 4.94 -4.98
C PHE A 87 12.66 5.91 -4.14
N ARG A 88 11.57 6.41 -4.74
CA ARG A 88 10.62 7.31 -4.07
C ARG A 88 9.77 6.60 -3.01
N TYR A 89 9.46 5.32 -3.23
CA TYR A 89 8.60 4.53 -2.36
C TYR A 89 9.29 3.24 -1.90
N SER A 90 9.09 2.88 -0.63
CA SER A 90 9.64 1.65 -0.06
C SER A 90 9.14 0.40 -0.78
N SER A 91 7.88 0.39 -1.21
CA SER A 91 7.30 -0.71 -1.99
C SER A 91 8.00 -0.92 -3.33
N THR A 92 8.40 0.16 -4.01
CA THR A 92 9.18 0.09 -5.24
C THR A 92 10.58 -0.46 -4.97
N LEU A 93 11.23 -0.06 -3.88
CA LEU A 93 12.51 -0.64 -3.45
C LEU A 93 12.36 -2.14 -3.15
N SER A 94 11.35 -2.55 -2.38
CA SER A 94 11.11 -3.97 -2.07
C SER A 94 10.89 -4.81 -3.33
N GLN A 95 10.14 -4.26 -4.30
CA GLN A 95 9.93 -4.90 -5.60
C GLN A 95 11.22 -4.96 -6.42
N HIS A 96 12.00 -3.88 -6.43
CA HIS A 96 13.30 -3.85 -7.08
C HIS A 96 14.26 -4.89 -6.49
N ARG A 97 14.28 -5.10 -5.17
CA ARG A 97 15.15 -6.13 -4.57
C ARG A 97 14.93 -7.54 -5.13
N ARG A 98 13.75 -7.85 -5.67
CA ARG A 98 13.48 -9.11 -6.38
C ARG A 98 14.29 -9.27 -7.68
N THR A 99 14.90 -8.19 -8.19
CA THR A 99 15.86 -8.26 -9.31
C THR A 99 17.18 -8.86 -8.88
N HIS A 100 17.60 -8.65 -7.64
CA HIS A 100 18.83 -9.22 -7.10
C HIS A 100 18.63 -10.67 -6.66
N THR A 101 17.49 -10.99 -6.03
CA THR A 101 17.21 -12.36 -5.53
C THR A 101 16.66 -13.30 -6.61
N GLY A 102 16.19 -12.78 -7.74
CA GLY A 102 15.51 -13.57 -8.76
C GLY A 102 14.10 -14.04 -8.38
N GLU A 103 13.55 -13.60 -7.25
CA GLU A 103 12.23 -14.02 -6.75
C GLU A 103 11.10 -13.69 -7.75
N LYS A 104 10.26 -14.69 -8.03
CA LYS A 104 9.09 -14.59 -8.93
C LYS A 104 7.83 -15.12 -8.24
N PRO A 105 7.25 -14.36 -7.30
CA PRO A 105 6.20 -14.86 -6.41
C PRO A 105 4.83 -15.02 -7.10
N TYR A 106 4.66 -14.54 -8.33
CA TYR A 106 3.39 -14.59 -9.05
C TYR A 106 3.44 -15.70 -10.10
N VAL A 107 2.72 -16.79 -9.87
CA VAL A 107 2.72 -17.98 -10.73
C VAL A 107 1.39 -18.08 -11.48
N CYS A 108 1.45 -18.35 -12.78
CA CYS A 108 0.27 -18.67 -13.59
C CYS A 108 -0.23 -20.07 -13.25
N SER A 109 -1.51 -20.18 -12.90
CA SER A 109 -2.17 -21.46 -12.62
C SER A 109 -2.29 -22.35 -13.85
N ASP A 110 -2.40 -21.75 -15.04
CA ASP A 110 -2.70 -22.49 -16.27
C ASP A 110 -1.45 -23.12 -16.89
N CYS A 111 -0.29 -22.46 -16.80
CA CYS A 111 0.97 -22.94 -17.41
C CYS A 111 2.18 -23.00 -16.46
N GLY A 112 2.03 -22.62 -15.19
CA GLY A 112 3.12 -22.64 -14.21
C GLY A 112 4.18 -21.54 -14.38
N GLN A 113 4.05 -20.66 -15.38
CA GLN A 113 5.03 -19.59 -15.60
C GLN A 113 5.02 -18.59 -14.44
N SER A 114 6.21 -18.24 -13.94
CA SER A 114 6.39 -17.33 -12.82
C SER A 114 6.87 -15.94 -13.23
N PHE A 115 6.40 -14.93 -12.51
CA PHE A 115 6.63 -13.51 -12.77
C PHE A 115 7.05 -12.77 -11.49
N ARG A 116 7.89 -11.75 -11.67
CA ARG A 116 8.36 -10.87 -10.57
C ARG A 116 7.28 -9.87 -10.09
N HIS A 117 6.35 -9.53 -10.98
CA HIS A 117 5.30 -8.54 -10.75
C HIS A 117 3.93 -9.11 -11.11
N SER A 118 2.91 -8.77 -10.31
CA SER A 118 1.54 -9.25 -10.52
C SER A 118 0.96 -8.77 -11.86
N PHE A 119 1.26 -7.54 -12.29
CA PHE A 119 0.73 -7.02 -13.55
C PHE A 119 1.28 -7.77 -14.77
N HIS A 120 2.48 -8.35 -14.69
CA HIS A 120 3.01 -9.22 -15.73
C HIS A 120 2.21 -10.52 -15.80
N LEU A 121 1.87 -11.11 -14.65
CA LEU A 121 0.99 -12.27 -14.58
C LEU A 121 -0.40 -11.94 -15.14
N THR A 122 -1.03 -10.84 -14.72
CA THR A 122 -2.34 -10.41 -15.25
C THR A 122 -2.32 -10.22 -16.76
N ARG A 123 -1.25 -9.63 -17.31
CA ARG A 123 -1.11 -9.47 -18.76
C ARG A 123 -0.93 -10.81 -19.46
N HIS A 124 -0.12 -11.70 -18.88
CA HIS A 124 0.10 -13.04 -19.39
C HIS A 124 -1.17 -13.90 -19.39
N HIS A 125 -2.03 -13.77 -18.38
CA HIS A 125 -3.33 -14.49 -18.39
C HIS A 125 -4.22 -14.14 -19.60
N ARG A 126 -3.98 -13.01 -20.27
CA ARG A 126 -4.71 -12.64 -21.50
C ARG A 126 -4.19 -13.33 -22.76
N THR A 127 -3.07 -14.04 -22.67
CA THR A 127 -2.51 -14.83 -23.78
C THR A 127 -2.93 -16.29 -23.73
N HIS A 128 -3.66 -16.68 -22.69
CA HIS A 128 -4.47 -17.90 -22.66
C HIS A 128 -5.85 -17.59 -23.22
#